data_AF-A0A379AH54-F1
#
_entry.id   AF-A0A379AH54-F1
#
_cell.length_a   1.000
_cell.length_b   1.000
_cell.length_c   1.000
_cell.angle_alpha   90.00
_cell.angle_beta   90.00
_cell.angle_gamma   90.00
#
_symmetry.space_group_name_H-M   'P 1'
#
loop_
_entity.id
_entity.type
_entity.pdbx_description
1 polymer ?
#
loop_
_entity_poly.entity_id
_entity_poly.type
_entity_poly.pdbx_seq_one_letter_code
_entity_poly.pdbx_strand_id
1 'polypeptide(L)'
;MASLRADFPVERVQFVCCDVTEPASVEQAFDDVVSHYGRIDILVNCAGYVMLQPVIETDFAEWQKQIAVNLTGPFLCSQAAARLMIRAGAGGKIINIASQAASIAIDNHVAYTSAKAGLLGMTKVMAKEFAPHRINVNTLSPTVVLTPMGEKAWRGEKGEQMKKLIPLGRFAYTDEIAAAVLFFASNGSDMITGADLMIDGGFTIW
;
A
#
# COMPACT_ATOMS: atom_id res chain seq x y z
N MET A 1 12.48 -12.15 6.89
CA MET A 1 12.08 -13.41 6.21
C MET A 1 12.36 -14.67 7.04
N ALA A 2 13.44 -14.74 7.83
CA ALA A 2 13.74 -15.93 8.65
C ALA A 2 12.71 -16.24 9.76
N SER A 3 11.97 -15.25 10.28
CA SER A 3 10.99 -15.46 11.37
C SER A 3 9.67 -16.10 10.91
N LEU A 4 9.06 -15.62 9.82
CA LEU A 4 7.74 -16.11 9.39
C LEU A 4 7.72 -17.61 9.02
N ARG A 5 8.81 -18.17 8.49
CA ARG A 5 8.92 -19.62 8.23
C ARG A 5 9.08 -20.46 9.50
N ALA A 6 9.61 -19.86 10.56
CA ALA A 6 9.72 -20.55 11.85
C ALA A 6 8.35 -20.61 12.54
N ASP A 7 7.52 -19.57 12.34
CA ASP A 7 6.22 -19.43 12.99
C ASP A 7 5.06 -20.07 12.19
N PHE A 8 5.21 -20.26 10.87
CA PHE A 8 4.19 -20.85 10.01
C PHE A 8 4.77 -21.87 9.01
N PRO A 9 4.09 -23.03 8.82
CA PRO A 9 4.55 -24.03 7.88
C PRO A 9 4.42 -23.56 6.42
N VAL A 10 5.22 -24.14 5.53
CA VAL A 10 5.32 -23.71 4.12
C VAL A 10 4.00 -23.86 3.37
N GLU A 11 3.14 -24.82 3.76
CA GLU A 11 1.80 -24.96 3.16
C GLU A 11 0.87 -23.76 3.46
N ARG A 12 1.25 -22.87 4.40
CA ARG A 12 0.50 -21.65 4.74
C ARG A 12 1.20 -20.36 4.32
N VAL A 13 2.51 -20.42 4.03
CA VAL A 13 3.33 -19.25 3.69
C VAL A 13 4.33 -19.61 2.58
N GLN A 14 4.16 -18.98 1.43
CA GLN A 14 5.08 -19.05 0.30
C GLN A 14 5.81 -17.72 0.12
N PHE A 15 7.04 -17.79 -0.37
CA PHE A 15 7.83 -16.62 -0.77
C PHE A 15 8.00 -16.67 -2.27
N VAL A 16 7.61 -15.58 -2.94
CA VAL A 16 7.72 -15.44 -4.40
C VAL A 16 8.54 -14.19 -4.68
N CYS A 17 9.54 -14.33 -5.55
CA CYS A 17 10.31 -13.17 -6.01
C CYS A 17 9.46 -12.40 -7.01
N CYS A 18 9.28 -11.10 -6.79
CA CYS A 18 8.49 -10.26 -7.67
C CYS A 18 9.08 -8.85 -7.67
N ASP A 19 9.53 -8.40 -8.84
CA ASP A 19 9.72 -6.97 -9.09
C ASP A 19 8.39 -6.37 -9.56
N VAL A 20 7.77 -5.57 -8.70
CA VAL A 20 6.47 -4.96 -8.99
C VAL A 20 6.52 -3.95 -10.13
N THR A 21 7.70 -3.49 -10.55
CA THR A 21 7.81 -2.56 -11.69
C THR A 21 7.85 -3.27 -13.03
N GLU A 22 7.98 -4.61 -13.05
CA GLU A 22 8.15 -5.41 -14.25
C GLU A 22 6.89 -6.26 -14.54
N PRO A 23 6.12 -5.98 -15.61
CA PRO A 23 4.87 -6.70 -15.89
C PRO A 23 5.01 -8.23 -15.95
N ALA A 24 6.07 -8.73 -16.57
CA ALA A 24 6.33 -10.18 -16.67
C ALA A 24 6.67 -10.80 -15.30
N SER A 25 7.38 -10.06 -14.43
CA SER A 25 7.66 -10.53 -13.08
C SER A 25 6.39 -10.61 -12.25
N VAL A 26 5.48 -9.64 -12.40
CA VAL A 26 4.18 -9.65 -11.73
C VAL A 26 3.33 -10.83 -12.23
N GLU A 27 3.23 -11.02 -13.54
CA GLU A 27 2.47 -12.14 -14.13
C GLU A 27 2.94 -13.49 -13.59
N GLN A 28 4.25 -13.76 -13.66
CA GLN A 28 4.84 -15.00 -13.14
C GLN A 28 4.56 -15.19 -11.65
N ALA A 29 4.70 -14.13 -10.85
CA ALA A 29 4.49 -14.23 -9.40
C ALA A 29 3.03 -14.57 -9.04
N PHE A 30 2.06 -14.02 -9.76
CA PHE A 30 0.64 -14.31 -9.54
C PHE A 30 0.26 -15.72 -10.02
N ASP A 31 0.85 -16.18 -11.13
CA ASP A 31 0.67 -17.55 -11.61
C ASP A 31 1.24 -18.58 -10.62
N ASP A 32 2.42 -18.32 -10.04
CA ASP A 32 3.03 -19.17 -9.01
C ASP A 32 2.13 -19.30 -7.77
N VAL A 33 1.54 -18.18 -7.32
CA VAL A 33 0.61 -18.16 -6.16
C VAL A 33 -0.64 -18.98 -6.47
N VAL A 34 -1.24 -18.80 -7.65
CA VAL A 34 -2.48 -19.50 -8.02
C VAL A 34 -2.23 -20.98 -8.29
N SER A 35 -1.09 -21.34 -8.87
CA SER A 35 -0.69 -22.73 -9.06
C SER A 35 -0.60 -23.48 -7.72
N HIS A 36 -0.13 -22.80 -6.67
CA HIS A 36 0.00 -23.39 -5.34
C HIS A 36 -1.30 -23.37 -4.52
N TYR A 37 -1.98 -22.22 -4.44
CA TYR A 37 -3.14 -22.01 -3.55
C TYR A 37 -4.50 -22.11 -4.26
N GLY A 38 -4.53 -22.17 -5.59
CA GLY A 38 -5.74 -22.29 -6.42
C GLY A 38 -6.51 -20.97 -6.64
N ARG A 39 -6.39 -19.98 -5.76
CA ARG A 39 -7.06 -18.67 -5.86
C ARG A 39 -6.32 -17.59 -5.09
N ILE A 40 -6.73 -16.33 -5.32
CA ILE A 40 -6.32 -15.17 -4.53
C ILE A 40 -7.58 -14.45 -4.05
N ASP A 41 -7.69 -14.28 -2.73
CA ASP A 41 -8.82 -13.63 -2.07
C ASP A 41 -8.53 -12.17 -1.73
N ILE A 42 -7.29 -11.89 -1.35
CA ILE A 42 -6.86 -10.61 -0.82
C ILE A 42 -5.52 -10.23 -1.48
N LEU A 43 -5.42 -9.00 -1.96
CA LEU A 43 -4.17 -8.36 -2.35
C LEU A 43 -3.89 -7.16 -1.45
N VAL A 44 -2.66 -7.05 -0.95
CA VAL A 44 -2.18 -5.85 -0.26
C VAL A 44 -0.97 -5.29 -1.02
N ASN A 45 -1.15 -4.15 -1.68
CA ASN A 45 -0.06 -3.45 -2.35
C ASN A 45 0.74 -2.63 -1.33
N CYS A 46 1.72 -3.28 -0.71
CA CYS A 46 2.56 -2.70 0.35
C CYS A 46 3.97 -2.29 -0.14
N ALA A 47 4.41 -2.76 -1.30
CA ALA A 47 5.68 -2.35 -1.88
C ALA A 47 5.70 -0.83 -2.09
N GLY A 48 6.80 -0.19 -1.70
CA GLY A 48 6.93 1.26 -1.74
C GLY A 48 8.38 1.71 -1.68
N TYR A 49 8.65 2.87 -2.24
CA TYR A 49 9.98 3.46 -2.27
C TYR A 49 9.87 4.98 -2.17
N VAL A 50 10.81 5.61 -1.47
CA VAL A 50 10.83 7.06 -1.31
C VAL A 50 12.26 7.57 -1.24
N MET A 51 12.54 8.63 -1.97
CA MET A 51 13.75 9.44 -1.87
C MET A 51 13.31 10.88 -1.67
N LEU A 52 13.86 11.52 -0.63
CA LEU A 52 13.49 12.89 -0.25
C LEU A 52 14.38 13.88 -1.00
N GLN A 53 13.80 14.72 -1.84
CA GLN A 53 14.52 15.73 -2.63
C GLN A 53 13.67 16.98 -2.85
N PRO A 54 14.24 18.19 -2.80
CA PRO A 54 13.58 19.39 -3.28
C PRO A 54 13.04 19.22 -4.71
N VAL A 55 11.92 19.87 -5.02
CA VAL A 55 11.27 19.73 -6.34
C VAL A 55 12.22 20.05 -7.48
N ILE A 56 13.01 21.13 -7.33
CA ILE A 56 13.97 21.60 -8.34
C ILE A 56 15.21 20.70 -8.51
N GLU A 57 15.46 19.79 -7.56
CA GLU A 57 16.58 18.85 -7.57
C GLU A 57 16.14 17.42 -7.92
N THR A 58 14.83 17.17 -8.02
CA THR A 58 14.31 15.85 -8.36
C THR A 58 14.55 15.59 -9.84
N ASP A 59 15.51 14.71 -10.15
CA ASP A 59 15.77 14.32 -11.53
C ASP A 59 14.68 13.38 -12.07
N PHE A 60 14.61 13.28 -13.39
CA PHE A 60 13.59 12.49 -14.07
C PHE A 60 13.70 10.99 -13.78
N ALA A 61 14.91 10.47 -13.55
CA ALA A 61 15.11 9.05 -13.30
C ALA A 61 14.55 8.66 -11.91
N GLU A 62 14.82 9.48 -10.90
CA GLU A 62 14.30 9.30 -9.55
C GLU A 62 12.78 9.51 -9.50
N TRP A 63 12.26 10.49 -10.25
CA TRP A 63 10.82 10.63 -10.48
C TRP A 63 10.20 9.33 -11.04
N GLN A 64 10.74 8.83 -12.16
CA GLN A 64 10.21 7.62 -12.81
C GLN A 64 10.27 6.40 -11.89
N LYS A 65 11.36 6.25 -11.12
CA LYS A 65 11.51 5.15 -10.16
C LYS A 65 10.44 5.18 -9.07
N GLN A 66 10.16 6.35 -8.49
CA GLN A 66 9.12 6.48 -7.47
C GLN A 66 7.71 6.27 -8.06
N ILE A 67 7.44 6.74 -9.28
CA ILE A 67 6.17 6.45 -9.97
C ILE A 67 6.03 4.94 -10.25
N ALA A 68 7.08 4.32 -10.78
CA ALA A 68 7.08 2.90 -11.13
C ALA A 68 6.76 2.02 -9.93
N VAL A 69 7.42 2.24 -8.79
CA VAL A 69 7.21 1.44 -7.58
C VAL A 69 5.88 1.78 -6.90
N ASN A 70 5.56 3.06 -6.71
CA ASN A 70 4.44 3.45 -5.82
C ASN A 70 3.08 3.57 -6.52
N LEU A 71 3.04 3.63 -7.85
CA LEU A 71 1.81 3.76 -8.62
C LEU A 71 1.67 2.67 -9.68
N THR A 72 2.68 2.49 -10.55
CA THR A 72 2.64 1.47 -11.60
C THR A 72 2.63 0.05 -11.01
N GLY A 73 3.42 -0.21 -9.96
CA GLY A 73 3.41 -1.51 -9.29
C GLY A 73 2.04 -1.91 -8.73
N PRO A 74 1.40 -1.07 -7.89
CA PRO A 74 0.03 -1.31 -7.44
C PRO A 74 -0.97 -1.47 -8.60
N PHE A 75 -0.81 -0.75 -9.71
CA PHE A 75 -1.63 -0.96 -10.91
C PHE A 75 -1.48 -2.38 -11.47
N LEU A 76 -0.24 -2.80 -11.74
CA LEU A 76 0.06 -4.11 -12.33
C LEU A 76 -0.43 -5.25 -11.44
N CYS A 77 -0.11 -5.20 -10.14
CA CYS A 77 -0.52 -6.23 -9.18
C CYS A 77 -2.05 -6.26 -9.01
N SER A 78 -2.71 -5.10 -8.91
CA SER A 78 -4.18 -5.05 -8.79
C SER A 78 -4.88 -5.59 -10.03
N GLN A 79 -4.36 -5.30 -11.22
CA GLN A 79 -4.91 -5.84 -12.46
C GLN A 79 -4.77 -7.38 -12.52
N ALA A 80 -3.59 -7.91 -12.16
CA ALA A 80 -3.35 -9.36 -12.12
C ALA A 80 -4.29 -10.05 -11.12
N ALA A 81 -4.38 -9.52 -9.89
CA ALA A 81 -5.29 -10.02 -8.86
C ALA A 81 -6.75 -9.99 -9.30
N ALA A 82 -7.22 -8.85 -9.83
CA ALA A 82 -8.61 -8.69 -10.23
C ALA A 82 -8.99 -9.68 -11.34
N ARG A 83 -8.12 -9.91 -12.33
CA ARG A 83 -8.36 -10.94 -13.37
C ARG A 83 -8.58 -12.32 -12.76
N LEU A 84 -7.79 -12.69 -11.75
CA LEU A 84 -7.91 -13.96 -11.05
C LEU A 84 -9.18 -14.04 -10.19
N MET A 85 -9.48 -13.00 -9.42
CA MET A 85 -10.70 -12.90 -8.61
C MET A 85 -11.97 -12.97 -9.47
N ILE A 86 -11.99 -12.28 -10.62
CA ILE A 86 -13.10 -12.30 -11.58
C ILE A 86 -13.29 -13.70 -12.15
N ARG A 87 -12.20 -14.36 -12.58
CA ARG A 87 -12.25 -15.76 -13.07
C ARG A 87 -12.77 -16.73 -12.01
N ALA A 88 -12.36 -16.55 -10.76
CA ALA A 88 -12.83 -17.37 -9.64
C ALA A 88 -14.30 -17.10 -9.27
N GLY A 89 -14.84 -15.92 -9.62
CA GLY A 89 -16.25 -15.56 -9.43
C GLY A 89 -16.66 -15.40 -7.97
N ALA A 90 -15.72 -15.34 -7.03
CA ALA A 90 -15.97 -15.40 -5.59
C ALA A 90 -15.77 -14.05 -4.86
N GLY A 91 -15.52 -12.97 -5.61
CA GLY A 91 -15.19 -11.65 -5.05
C GLY A 91 -13.72 -11.54 -4.63
N GLY A 92 -13.41 -10.50 -3.87
CA GLY A 92 -12.06 -10.29 -3.33
C GLY A 92 -11.86 -8.92 -2.69
N LYS A 93 -10.68 -8.71 -2.11
CA LYS A 93 -10.29 -7.46 -1.47
C LYS A 93 -8.95 -6.99 -2.01
N ILE A 94 -8.85 -5.74 -2.44
CA ILE A 94 -7.59 -5.09 -2.79
C ILE A 94 -7.38 -3.91 -1.85
N ILE A 95 -6.26 -3.90 -1.13
CA ILE A 95 -5.87 -2.85 -0.20
C ILE A 95 -4.59 -2.19 -0.72
N ASN A 96 -4.66 -0.91 -1.00
CA ASN A 96 -3.53 -0.10 -1.47
C ASN A 96 -2.96 0.71 -0.31
N ILE A 97 -1.64 0.62 -0.06
CA ILE A 97 -1.00 1.48 0.95
C ILE A 97 -0.65 2.82 0.30
N ALA A 98 -1.50 3.81 0.54
CA ALA A 98 -1.32 5.20 0.15
C ALA A 98 -0.46 5.95 1.19
N SER A 99 -0.82 7.18 1.54
CA SER A 99 -0.10 8.04 2.49
C SER A 99 -0.92 9.27 2.82
N GLN A 100 -0.78 9.85 4.01
CA GLN A 100 -1.27 11.22 4.27
C GLN A 100 -0.79 12.22 3.21
N ALA A 101 0.40 11.97 2.64
CA ALA A 101 1.02 12.78 1.60
C ALA A 101 0.26 12.75 0.26
N ALA A 102 -0.73 11.88 0.12
CA ALA A 102 -1.66 11.88 -1.01
C ALA A 102 -2.72 12.98 -0.90
N SER A 103 -2.99 13.45 0.32
CA SER A 103 -4.08 14.38 0.63
C SER A 103 -3.58 15.78 0.99
N ILE A 104 -2.34 15.89 1.46
CA ILE A 104 -1.72 17.16 1.84
C ILE A 104 -0.31 17.30 1.25
N ALA A 105 0.16 18.54 1.15
CA ALA A 105 1.53 18.82 0.76
C ALA A 105 2.51 18.54 1.91
N ILE A 106 3.64 17.94 1.58
CA ILE A 106 4.81 17.80 2.47
C ILE A 106 6.09 18.10 1.68
N ASP A 107 7.07 18.69 2.33
CA ASP A 107 8.30 19.11 1.66
C ASP A 107 9.13 17.92 1.19
N ASN A 108 9.79 18.07 0.05
CA ASN A 108 10.76 17.11 -0.51
C ASN A 108 10.19 15.76 -0.99
N HIS A 109 8.89 15.67 -1.31
CA HIS A 109 8.24 14.40 -1.69
C HIS A 109 7.48 14.46 -3.02
N VAL A 110 7.88 15.30 -3.98
CA VAL A 110 7.03 15.58 -5.17
C VAL A 110 6.62 14.33 -5.96
N ALA A 111 7.54 13.40 -6.22
CA ALA A 111 7.25 12.16 -6.94
C ALA A 111 6.41 11.19 -6.08
N TYR A 112 6.76 11.03 -4.80
CA TYR A 112 6.02 10.20 -3.85
C TYR A 112 4.58 10.68 -3.65
N THR A 113 4.37 11.96 -3.34
CA THR A 113 3.05 12.59 -3.19
C THR A 113 2.24 12.43 -4.48
N SER A 114 2.85 12.66 -5.64
CA SER A 114 2.17 12.47 -6.93
C SER A 114 1.72 11.02 -7.15
N ALA A 115 2.59 10.05 -6.87
CA ALA A 115 2.26 8.63 -6.96
C ALA A 115 1.12 8.24 -6.01
N LYS A 116 1.21 8.66 -4.74
CA LYS A 116 0.23 8.31 -3.70
C LYS A 116 -1.12 9.00 -3.92
N ALA A 117 -1.14 10.24 -4.44
CA ALA A 117 -2.36 10.90 -4.88
C ALA A 117 -2.99 10.19 -6.10
N GLY A 118 -2.17 9.80 -7.08
CA GLY A 118 -2.62 8.98 -8.21
C GLY A 118 -3.23 7.65 -7.77
N LEU A 119 -2.70 7.03 -6.71
CA LEU A 119 -3.20 5.79 -6.14
C LEU A 119 -4.62 5.95 -5.56
N LEU A 120 -4.97 7.11 -5.00
CA LEU A 120 -6.35 7.41 -4.55
C LEU A 120 -7.32 7.45 -5.73
N GLY A 121 -6.95 8.14 -6.81
CA GLY A 121 -7.75 8.22 -8.04
C GLY A 121 -7.94 6.85 -8.69
N MET A 122 -6.84 6.10 -8.83
CA MET A 122 -6.85 4.74 -9.39
C MET A 122 -7.75 3.81 -8.57
N THR A 123 -7.66 3.88 -7.24
CA THR A 123 -8.49 3.06 -6.32
C THR A 123 -9.98 3.30 -6.54
N LYS A 124 -10.40 4.56 -6.72
CA LYS A 124 -11.81 4.89 -6.97
C LYS A 124 -12.33 4.30 -8.29
N VAL A 125 -11.51 4.34 -9.35
CA VAL A 125 -11.87 3.75 -10.64
C VAL A 125 -11.94 2.23 -10.54
N MET A 126 -10.91 1.58 -9.99
CA MET A 126 -10.90 0.13 -9.78
C MET A 126 -12.07 -0.34 -8.90
N ALA A 127 -12.39 0.40 -7.83
CA ALA A 127 -13.53 0.12 -6.98
C ALA A 127 -14.85 0.12 -7.76
N LYS A 128 -15.04 1.12 -8.62
CA LYS A 128 -16.24 1.23 -9.47
C LYS A 128 -16.32 0.10 -10.49
N GLU A 129 -15.22 -0.20 -11.17
CA GLU A 129 -15.18 -1.19 -12.25
C GLU A 129 -15.22 -2.64 -11.74
N PHE A 130 -14.67 -2.91 -10.56
CA PHE A 130 -14.63 -4.25 -9.99
C PHE A 130 -15.81 -4.56 -9.04
N ALA A 131 -16.61 -3.57 -8.66
CA ALA A 131 -17.79 -3.76 -7.83
C ALA A 131 -18.81 -4.79 -8.38
N PRO A 132 -19.13 -4.87 -9.68
CA PRO A 132 -20.01 -5.92 -10.23
C PRO A 132 -19.49 -7.35 -9.97
N HIS A 133 -18.20 -7.50 -9.71
CA HIS A 133 -17.56 -8.78 -9.41
C HIS A 133 -17.41 -9.04 -7.91
N ARG A 134 -18.00 -8.19 -7.04
CA ARG A 134 -17.89 -8.26 -5.57
C ARG A 134 -16.44 -8.12 -5.08
N ILE A 135 -15.68 -7.25 -5.73
CA ILE A 135 -14.31 -6.92 -5.34
C ILE A 135 -14.31 -5.52 -4.74
N ASN A 136 -13.89 -5.41 -3.47
CA ASN A 136 -13.67 -4.11 -2.82
C ASN A 136 -12.24 -3.64 -3.06
N VAL A 137 -12.07 -2.36 -3.39
CA VAL A 137 -10.74 -1.75 -3.56
C VAL A 137 -10.68 -0.50 -2.69
N ASN A 138 -9.79 -0.46 -1.71
CA ASN A 138 -9.66 0.67 -0.77
C ASN A 138 -8.20 1.06 -0.55
N THR A 139 -7.97 2.27 -0.05
CA THR A 139 -6.64 2.75 0.36
C THR A 139 -6.54 2.92 1.87
N LEU A 140 -5.35 2.67 2.40
CA LEU A 140 -4.94 3.13 3.73
C LEU A 140 -3.94 4.27 3.55
N SER A 141 -4.14 5.39 4.24
CA SER A 141 -3.24 6.55 4.19
C SER A 141 -2.63 6.83 5.56
N PRO A 142 -1.49 6.19 5.90
CA PRO A 142 -0.82 6.44 7.18
C PRO A 142 -0.07 7.77 7.24
N THR A 143 0.16 8.25 8.46
CA THR A 143 1.26 9.18 8.77
C THR A 143 2.60 8.44 8.85
N VAL A 144 3.60 9.04 9.50
CA VAL A 144 4.84 8.37 9.89
C VAL A 144 4.53 7.11 10.71
N VAL A 145 4.97 5.96 10.19
CA VAL A 145 4.89 4.66 10.87
C VAL A 145 6.28 4.27 11.38
N LEU A 146 6.36 3.85 12.64
CA LEU A 146 7.57 3.34 13.27
C LEU A 146 7.92 1.95 12.73
N THR A 147 8.54 1.94 11.56
CA THR A 147 9.25 0.79 11.03
C THR A 147 10.70 0.80 11.54
N PRO A 148 11.45 -0.31 11.48
CA PRO A 148 12.88 -0.30 11.82
C PRO A 148 13.71 0.74 11.03
N MET A 149 13.27 1.06 9.81
CA MET A 149 13.85 2.15 9.00
C MET A 149 13.41 3.53 9.51
N GLY A 150 12.11 3.70 9.80
CA GLY A 150 11.54 4.94 10.33
C GLY A 150 12.13 5.32 11.69
N GLU A 151 12.36 4.36 12.58
CA GLU A 151 13.00 4.61 13.89
C GLU A 151 14.38 5.25 13.76
N LYS A 152 15.15 4.88 12.72
CA LYS A 152 16.46 5.49 12.46
C LYS A 152 16.30 6.89 11.87
N ALA A 153 15.39 7.06 10.91
CA ALA A 153 15.16 8.33 10.21
C ALA A 153 14.56 9.43 11.10
N TRP A 154 13.79 9.05 12.12
CA TRP A 154 13.08 9.97 13.01
C TRP A 154 13.65 10.01 14.43
N ARG A 155 14.86 9.50 14.65
CA ARG A 155 15.52 9.59 15.95
C ARG A 155 15.93 11.04 16.25
N GLY A 156 15.76 11.46 17.51
CA GLY A 156 16.20 12.77 17.99
C GLY A 156 15.16 13.87 17.80
N GLU A 157 15.63 15.12 17.86
CA GLU A 157 14.76 16.30 17.96
C GLU A 157 13.77 16.44 16.79
N LYS A 158 14.19 16.09 15.56
CA LYS A 158 13.31 16.09 14.38
C LYS A 158 12.06 15.23 14.60
N GLY A 159 12.22 14.04 15.20
CA GLY A 159 11.10 13.16 15.50
C GLY A 159 10.17 13.75 16.56
N GLU A 160 10.75 14.32 17.62
CA GLU A 160 9.96 14.96 18.69
C GLU A 160 9.20 16.18 18.19
N GLN A 161 9.80 16.99 17.31
CA GLN A 161 9.13 18.12 16.66
C GLN A 161 7.98 17.64 15.78
N MET A 162 8.18 16.59 14.97
CA MET A 162 7.14 16.02 14.13
C MET A 162 5.96 15.47 14.94
N LYS A 163 6.22 14.78 16.06
CA LYS A 163 5.16 14.26 16.94
C LYS A 163 4.29 15.38 17.54
N LYS A 164 4.85 16.56 17.81
CA LYS A 164 4.08 17.72 18.31
C LYS A 164 3.07 18.25 17.31
N LEU A 165 3.28 17.99 16.01
CA LEU A 165 2.33 18.35 14.97
C LEU A 165 1.19 17.33 14.83
N ILE A 166 1.32 16.14 15.42
CA ILE A 166 0.30 15.11 15.42
C ILE A 166 -0.55 15.26 16.69
N PRO A 167 -1.87 15.48 16.60
CA PRO A 167 -2.73 15.62 17.78
C PRO A 167 -2.64 14.48 18.80
N LEU A 168 -2.48 13.23 18.35
CA LEU A 168 -2.23 12.08 19.25
C LEU A 168 -0.81 12.02 19.84
N GLY A 169 0.08 12.94 19.48
CA GLY A 169 1.40 13.12 20.08
C GLY A 169 2.42 12.00 19.80
N ARG A 170 2.15 11.12 18.84
CA ARG A 170 3.02 9.99 18.50
C ARG A 170 2.91 9.58 17.04
N PHE A 171 3.88 8.78 16.60
CA PHE A 171 3.81 8.06 15.32
C PHE A 171 2.94 6.82 15.44
N ALA A 172 2.49 6.32 14.29
CA ALA A 172 1.77 5.07 14.18
C ALA A 172 2.73 3.87 14.34
N TYR A 173 2.21 2.74 14.82
CA TYR A 173 2.91 1.46 14.88
C TYR A 173 2.49 0.57 13.72
N THR A 174 3.36 -0.37 13.33
CA THR A 174 3.06 -1.34 12.26
C THR A 174 1.80 -2.15 12.53
N ASP A 175 1.53 -2.46 13.80
CA ASP A 175 0.37 -3.25 14.21
C ASP A 175 -0.95 -2.52 13.98
N GLU A 176 -0.94 -1.18 14.04
CA GLU A 176 -2.12 -0.35 13.76
C GLU A 176 -2.43 -0.36 12.25
N ILE A 177 -1.40 -0.38 11.42
CA ILE A 177 -1.56 -0.52 9.97
C ILE A 177 -2.04 -1.94 9.62
N ALA A 178 -1.46 -2.95 10.25
CA ALA A 178 -1.87 -4.35 10.07
C ALA A 178 -3.32 -4.58 10.50
N ALA A 179 -3.77 -3.97 11.60
CA ALA A 179 -5.16 -4.04 12.06
C ALA A 179 -6.12 -3.38 11.04
N ALA A 180 -5.74 -2.25 10.45
CA ALA A 180 -6.53 -1.62 9.40
C ALA A 180 -6.59 -2.46 8.10
N VAL A 181 -5.48 -3.09 7.71
CA VAL A 181 -5.46 -4.06 6.60
C VAL A 181 -6.41 -5.21 6.90
N LEU A 182 -6.36 -5.77 8.12
CA LEU A 182 -7.24 -6.87 8.53
C LEU A 182 -8.72 -6.47 8.47
N PHE A 183 -9.07 -5.25 8.90
CA PHE A 183 -10.43 -4.74 8.78
C PHE A 183 -10.92 -4.73 7.33
N PHE A 184 -10.14 -4.17 6.39
CA PHE A 184 -10.49 -4.15 4.96
C PHE A 184 -10.39 -5.51 4.27
N ALA A 185 -9.63 -6.45 4.82
CA ALA A 185 -9.62 -7.84 4.37
C ALA A 185 -10.84 -8.64 4.86
N SER A 186 -11.52 -8.17 5.91
CA SER A 186 -12.67 -8.85 6.52
C SER A 186 -14.01 -8.53 5.84
N ASN A 187 -15.01 -9.36 6.11
CA ASN A 187 -16.41 -9.12 5.71
C ASN A 187 -17.06 -7.92 6.42
N GLY A 188 -16.48 -7.44 7.54
CA GLY A 188 -16.94 -6.22 8.22
C GLY A 188 -16.83 -4.95 7.37
N SER A 189 -16.15 -5.04 6.22
CA SER A 189 -15.94 -3.94 5.26
C SER A 189 -16.64 -4.15 3.91
N ASP A 190 -17.56 -5.12 3.78
CA ASP A 190 -18.17 -5.47 2.49
C ASP A 190 -18.88 -4.32 1.77
N MET A 191 -19.42 -3.37 2.53
CA MET A 191 -20.05 -2.15 1.99
C MET A 191 -19.08 -0.97 1.78
N ILE A 192 -17.77 -1.18 1.97
CA ILE A 192 -16.75 -0.14 1.81
C ILE A 192 -15.93 -0.44 0.56
N THR A 193 -16.01 0.43 -0.46
CA THR A 193 -15.18 0.36 -1.66
C THR A 193 -14.91 1.77 -2.18
N GLY A 194 -13.71 2.02 -2.71
CA GLY A 194 -13.25 3.33 -3.17
C GLY A 194 -12.92 4.30 -2.04
N ALA A 195 -12.86 3.82 -0.79
CA ALA A 195 -12.58 4.64 0.38
C ALA A 195 -11.08 4.79 0.62
N ASP A 196 -10.71 5.91 1.26
CA ASP A 196 -9.40 6.14 1.83
C ASP A 196 -9.53 6.21 3.35
N LEU A 197 -8.84 5.33 4.07
CA LEU A 197 -8.78 5.36 5.53
C LEU A 197 -7.50 6.08 5.97
N MET A 198 -7.67 7.31 6.46
CA MET A 198 -6.60 8.08 7.05
C MET A 198 -6.20 7.49 8.42
N ILE A 199 -4.91 7.23 8.63
CA ILE A 199 -4.34 6.68 9.87
C ILE A 199 -3.17 7.57 10.29
N ASP A 200 -3.49 8.78 10.74
CA ASP A 200 -2.50 9.85 10.86
C ASP A 200 -2.46 10.53 12.24
N GLY A 201 -3.22 10.03 13.19
CA GLY A 201 -3.33 10.61 14.53
C GLY A 201 -3.87 12.05 14.53
N GLY A 202 -4.58 12.46 13.48
CA GLY A 202 -5.14 13.79 13.30
C GLY A 202 -4.22 14.78 12.60
N PHE A 203 -3.14 14.32 11.94
CA PHE A 203 -2.20 15.20 11.25
C PHE A 203 -2.78 15.93 10.02
N THR A 204 -3.96 15.57 9.50
CA THR A 204 -4.51 16.23 8.29
C THR A 204 -5.89 16.86 8.51
N ILE A 205 -6.28 17.17 9.75
CA ILE A 205 -7.66 17.59 10.07
C ILE A 205 -7.92 19.10 10.00
N TRP A 206 -6.99 19.89 9.48
CA TRP A 206 -7.03 21.35 9.45
C TRP A 206 -7.19 21.94 8.05
#